data_AF-X1YXT4-F1
#
_entry.id   AF-X1YXT4-F1
#
_cell.length_a   1.000
_cell.length_b   1.000
_cell.length_c   1.000
_cell.angle_alpha   90.00
_cell.angle_beta   90.00
_cell.angle_gamma   90.00
#
_symmetry.space_group_name_H-M   'P 1'
#
loop_
_entity.id
_entity.type
_entity.pdbx_description
1 polymer ?
#
loop_
_entity_poly.entity_id
_entity_poly.type
_entity_poly.pdbx_seq_one_letter_code
_entity_poly.pdbx_strand_id
1 'polypeptide(L)' 'LRLLYECNPMAYIMEQAGGLATTGTMPVLDVVPEAIHQRVPIFMGSREDVEEVIDFFKKYESS' A
#
# COMPACT_ATOMS: atom_id res chain seq x y z
N LEU A 1 -2.57 -9.03 -1.98
CA LEU A 1 -3.12 -9.12 -3.37
C LEU A 1 -1.94 -9.17 -4.36
N ARG A 2 -2.15 -9.33 -5.67
CA ARG A 2 -1.07 -9.33 -6.67
C ARG A 2 -0.74 -7.92 -7.13
N LEU A 3 0.54 -7.59 -7.15
CA LEU A 3 1.03 -6.24 -7.32
C LEU A 3 0.55 -5.62 -8.65
N LEU A 4 0.82 -6.29 -9.76
CA LEU A 4 0.66 -5.70 -11.09
C LEU A 4 -0.80 -5.47 -11.52
N TYR A 5 -1.72 -6.36 -11.16
CA TYR A 5 -3.07 -6.37 -11.71
C TYR A 5 -4.19 -6.27 -10.67
N GLU A 6 -3.86 -6.32 -9.38
CA GLU A 6 -4.82 -6.04 -8.30
C GLU A 6 -4.39 -4.79 -7.52
N CYS A 7 -3.16 -4.73 -7.01
CA CYS A 7 -2.72 -3.64 -6.13
C CYS A 7 -2.49 -2.32 -6.87
N ASN A 8 -1.65 -2.30 -7.91
CA ASN A 8 -1.31 -1.08 -8.66
C ASN A 8 -2.52 -0.36 -9.27
N PRO A 9 -3.44 -1.03 -9.99
CA PRO A 9 -4.60 -0.34 -10.55
C PRO A 9 -5.52 0.24 -9.46
N MET A 10 -5.73 -0.50 -8.36
CA MET A 10 -6.56 -0.03 -7.25
C MET A 10 -5.90 1.12 -6.47
N ALA A 11 -4.59 1.03 -6.21
CA ALA A 11 -3.81 2.08 -5.56
C ALA A 11 -3.83 3.38 -6.38
N TYR A 12 -3.65 3.28 -7.70
CA TYR A 12 -3.73 4.43 -8.59
C TYR A 12 -5.09 5.14 -8.50
N ILE A 13 -6.20 4.39 -8.59
CA ILE A 13 -7.55 4.96 -8.46
C ILE A 13 -7.74 5.62 -7.09
N MET A 14 -7.28 4.98 -6.02
CA MET A 14 -7.43 5.48 -4.66
C MET A 14 -6.68 6.79 -4.44
N GLU A 15 -5.43 6.88 -4.90
CA GLU A 15 -4.64 8.10 -4.80
C GLU A 15 -5.23 9.24 -5.63
N GLN A 16 -5.73 8.95 -6.83
CA GLN A 16 -6.45 9.94 -7.65
C GLN A 16 -7.75 10.42 -6.99
N ALA A 17 -8.38 9.59 -6.16
CA ALA A 17 -9.55 9.96 -5.36
C ALA A 17 -9.18 10.70 -4.05
N GLY A 18 -7.90 10.97 -3.80
CA GLY A 18 -7.40 11.65 -2.59
C GLY A 18 -7.17 10.73 -1.38
N GLY A 19 -7.41 9.43 -1.53
CA GLY A 19 -7.08 8.41 -0.52
C GLY A 19 -5.60 8.06 -0.51
N LEU A 20 -5.26 7.00 0.22
CA LEU A 20 -3.91 6.44 0.29
C LEU A 20 -3.90 4.93 0.03
N ALA A 21 -2.77 4.43 -0.43
CA ALA A 21 -2.49 3.01 -0.58
C ALA A 21 -1.04 2.68 -0.18
N THR A 22 -0.86 1.83 0.83
CA THR A 22 0.44 1.44 1.40
C THR A 22 0.55 -0.07 1.54
N THR A 23 1.78 -0.58 1.51
CA THR A 23 2.11 -1.96 1.91
C THR A 23 2.25 -2.11 3.44
N GLY A 24 2.20 -0.99 4.18
CA GLY A 24 2.51 -0.87 5.60
C GLY A 24 3.82 -0.12 5.80
N THR A 25 4.83 -0.40 4.96
CA THR A 25 6.18 0.17 5.08
C THR A 25 6.52 1.14 3.95
N MET A 26 5.87 1.02 2.79
CA MET A 26 6.05 1.93 1.65
C MET A 26 4.79 2.06 0.79
N PRO A 27 4.63 3.15 0.00
CA PRO A 27 3.53 3.32 -0.94
C PRO A 27 3.47 2.18 -1.96
N VAL A 28 2.26 1.74 -2.32
CA VAL A 28 2.07 0.59 -3.24
C VAL A 28 2.64 0.89 -4.63
N LEU A 29 2.45 2.11 -5.14
CA LEU A 29 2.89 2.50 -6.47
C LEU A 29 4.42 2.62 -6.61
N ASP A 30 5.15 2.70 -5.49
CA ASP A 30 6.61 2.76 -5.47
C ASP A 30 7.27 1.37 -5.40
N VAL A 31 6.47 0.30 -5.23
CA VAL A 31 7.00 -1.07 -5.18
C VAL A 31 7.43 -1.50 -6.58
N VAL A 32 8.74 -1.72 -6.75
CA VAL A 32 9.28 -2.32 -7.98
C VAL A 32 8.98 -3.82 -7.98
N PRO A 33 8.28 -4.36 -9.00
CA PRO A 33 7.93 -5.77 -9.07
C PRO A 33 9.16 -6.65 -9.36
N GLU A 34 9.35 -7.71 -8.57
CA GLU A 34 10.37 -8.75 -8.77
C GLU A 34 9.86 -9.92 -9.63
N ALA A 35 8.54 -10.11 -9.70
CA ALA A 35 7.91 -11.19 -10.47
C ALA A 35 6.49 -10.82 -10.93
N ILE A 36 6.05 -11.42 -12.04
CA ILE A 36 4.74 -11.14 -12.66
C ILE A 36 3.53 -11.45 -11.75
N HIS A 37 3.68 -12.40 -10.83
CA HIS A 37 2.63 -12.82 -9.90
C HIS A 37 2.95 -12.45 -8.44
N GLN A 38 3.86 -11.49 -8.23
CA GLN A 38 4.25 -11.05 -6.89
C GLN A 38 3.04 -10.63 -6.08
N ARG A 39 2.97 -11.12 -4.84
CA ARG A 39 1.96 -10.72 -3.87
C ARG A 39 2.56 -9.72 -2.90
N VAL A 40 1.79 -8.69 -2.56
CA VAL A 40 2.14 -7.72 -1.52
C VAL A 40 0.98 -7.56 -0.54
N PRO A 41 1.27 -7.25 0.75
CA PRO A 41 0.28 -6.66 1.64
C PRO A 41 -0.18 -5.32 1.06
N ILE A 42 -1.44 -4.95 1.31
CA ILE A 42 -1.99 -3.68 0.87
C ILE A 42 -3.05 -3.21 1.87
N PHE A 43 -2.94 -1.96 2.25
CA PHE A 43 -3.90 -1.20 3.03
C PHE A 43 -4.23 0.04 2.19
N MET A 44 -5.51 0.28 1.92
CA MET A 44 -5.94 1.39 1.10
C MET A 44 -7.32 1.88 1.53
N GLY A 45 -7.55 3.19 1.45
CA GLY A 45 -8.79 3.78 1.96
C GLY A 45 -8.66 5.28 2.21
N SER A 46 -9.42 5.75 3.21
CA SER A 46 -9.33 7.13 3.67
C SER A 46 -7.91 7.45 4.13
N ARG A 47 -7.48 8.69 3.93
CA ARG A 47 -6.12 9.10 4.29
C ARG A 47 -5.83 8.87 5.77
N GLU A 48 -6.74 9.30 6.63
CA GLU A 48 -6.60 9.25 8.09
C GLU A 48 -6.49 7.80 8.60
N ASP A 49 -7.35 6.89 8.11
CA ASP A 49 -7.30 5.48 8.52
C ASP A 49 -6.00 4.79 8.08
N VAL A 50 -5.52 5.10 6.86
CA VAL A 50 -4.30 4.49 6.33
C VAL A 50 -3.06 5.06 7.03
N GLU A 51 -3.05 6.33 7.42
CA GLU A 51 -1.99 6.93 8.22
C GLU A 51 -1.88 6.28 9.59
N GLU A 52 -3.00 5.97 10.26
CA GLU A 52 -3.00 5.23 11.53
C GLU A 52 -2.34 3.85 11.38
N VAL A 53 -2.62 3.14 10.28
CA VAL A 53 -1.97 1.86 9.97
C VAL A 53 -0.46 2.06 9.80
N ILE A 54 -0.03 3.06 9.03
CA ILE A 54 1.40 3.33 8.81
C ILE A 54 2.12 3.62 10.14
N ASP A 55 1.51 4.40 11.03
CA ASP A 55 2.10 4.72 12.32
C ASP A 55 2.14 3.50 13.25
N PHE A 56 1.16 2.61 13.16
CA PHE A 56 1.23 1.31 13.82
C PHE A 56 2.43 0.48 13.32
N PHE A 57 2.65 0.40 12.00
CA PHE A 57 3.81 -0.30 11.45
C PHE A 57 5.13 0.31 11.95
N LYS A 58 5.30 1.64 11.87
CA LYS A 58 6.51 2.33 12.36
C LYS A 58 6.80 2.04 13.84
N LYS A 59 5.76 1.96 14.67
CA LYS A 59 5.90 1.70 16.11
C LYS A 59 6.44 0.31 16.42
N TYR A 60 6.09 -0.69 15.61
CA TYR A 60 6.45 -2.09 15.85
C TYR A 60 7.55 -2.64 14.93
N GLU A 61 7.97 -1.92 13.89
CA GLU A 61 9.10 -2.30 13.02
C GLU A 61 10.47 -2.19 13.72
N SER A 62 10.54 -1.49 14.86
CA SER A 62 11.78 -1.23 15.61
C SER A 62 12.03 -2.23 16.76
N SER A 63 11.45 -3.44 16.74
CA SER A 63 11.64 -4.50 17.75
C SER A 63 12.25 -5.76 17.17
#